data_AF-A0A947C729-F1
#
_entry.id   AF-A0A947C729-F1
#
_cell.length_a   1.000
_cell.length_b   1.000
_cell.length_c   1.000
_cell.angle_alpha   90.00
_cell.angle_beta   90.00
_cell.angle_gamma   90.00
#
_symmetry.space_group_name_H-M   'P 1'
#
loop_
_entity.id
_entity.type
_entity.pdbx_description
1 polymer ?
#
loop_
_entity_poly.entity_id
_entity_poly.type
_entity_poly.pdbx_seq_one_letter_code
_entity_poly.pdbx_strand_id
1 'polypeptide(L)'
;MSERPDITTVGHIPTTVGHIPELGVVDSAGRANRLVIQGKVKPVMTRLFTWDEIPEAHQLMYENKLHGTVSCLVGAPRPGLKNLEETRAAIANR
;
A
#
# COMPACT_ATOMS: atom_id res chain seq x y z
N MET A 1 38.45 0.45 10.30
CA MET A 1 37.46 0.36 11.38
C MET A 1 36.42 1.44 11.12
N SER A 2 35.32 1.09 10.46
CA SER A 2 34.20 2.02 10.19
C SER A 2 33.12 1.70 11.21
N GLU A 3 32.96 2.59 12.19
CA GLU A 3 31.94 2.48 13.23
C GLU A 3 30.54 2.62 12.60
N ARG A 4 29.67 1.65 12.85
CA ARG A 4 28.25 1.71 12.51
C ARG A 4 27.53 2.38 13.69
N PRO A 5 26.70 3.41 13.48
CA PRO A 5 25.96 4.04 14.57
C PRO A 5 24.88 3.10 15.12
N ASP A 6 24.67 3.18 16.43
CA ASP A 6 23.83 2.29 17.23
C ASP A 6 22.33 2.58 17.05
N ILE A 7 21.52 1.53 17.03
CA ILE A 7 20.09 1.61 16.69
C ILE A 7 19.18 2.00 17.89
N THR A 8 19.76 2.41 19.02
CA THR A 8 19.03 2.38 20.31
C THR A 8 18.44 3.73 20.72
N THR A 9 18.75 4.83 20.04
CA THR A 9 18.19 6.14 20.38
C THR A 9 16.87 6.37 19.63
N VAL A 10 15.75 5.88 20.20
CA VAL A 10 14.40 6.20 19.73
C VAL A 10 14.08 7.64 20.15
N GLY A 11 14.47 8.59 19.30
CA GLY A 11 14.10 10.00 19.44
C GLY A 11 12.59 10.18 19.28
N HIS A 12 11.97 10.82 20.27
CA HIS A 12 10.61 11.32 20.26
C HIS A 12 10.27 12.01 18.92
N ILE A 13 9.38 11.41 18.13
CA ILE A 13 8.98 11.93 16.82
C ILE A 13 8.04 13.14 17.06
N PRO A 14 8.43 14.38 16.68
CA PRO A 14 7.56 15.53 16.86
C PRO A 14 6.45 15.53 15.80
N THR A 15 5.18 15.64 16.24
CA THR A 15 3.96 15.62 15.42
C THR A 15 3.73 16.88 14.56
N THR A 16 4.78 17.62 14.20
CA THR A 16 4.65 18.82 13.37
C THR A 16 5.01 18.48 11.93
N VAL A 17 4.04 18.63 11.02
CA VAL A 17 4.21 18.52 9.56
C VAL A 17 5.05 19.71 9.08
N GLY A 18 6.34 19.69 9.41
CA GLY A 18 7.36 20.60 8.94
C GLY A 18 8.44 19.75 8.30
N HIS A 19 8.81 20.11 7.07
CA HIS A 19 9.89 19.54 6.27
C HIS A 19 11.07 19.03 7.12
N ILE A 20 11.13 17.72 7.36
CA ILE A 20 12.28 17.03 7.98
C ILE A 20 13.15 16.54 6.81
N PRO A 21 14.32 17.15 6.55
CA PRO A 21 15.15 16.80 5.41
C PRO A 21 15.84 15.42 5.51
N GLU A 22 15.63 14.66 6.59
CA GLU A 22 16.45 13.46 6.91
C GLU A 22 15.63 12.15 7.04
N LEU A 23 14.33 12.19 6.77
CA LEU A 23 13.47 11.00 6.61
C LEU A 23 13.08 10.86 5.13
N GLY A 24 14.03 10.46 4.28
CA GLY A 24 13.84 10.35 2.82
C GLY A 24 12.73 9.38 2.35
N VAL A 25 12.13 8.61 3.26
CA VAL A 25 11.09 7.62 2.96
C VAL A 25 9.73 8.29 2.69
N VAL A 26 9.35 9.34 3.44
CA VAL A 26 8.03 10.00 3.28
C VAL A 26 7.98 10.89 2.03
N ASP A 27 9.09 11.55 1.68
CA ASP A 27 9.19 12.34 0.43
C ASP A 27 9.07 11.43 -0.80
N SER A 28 9.78 10.30 -0.79
CA SER A 28 9.84 9.37 -1.92
C SER A 28 8.47 8.75 -2.22
N ALA A 29 7.72 8.32 -1.21
CA ALA A 29 6.38 7.76 -1.39
C ALA A 29 5.37 8.81 -1.91
N GLY A 30 5.40 10.03 -1.36
CA GLY A 30 4.55 11.13 -1.83
C GLY A 30 4.84 11.52 -3.28
N ARG A 31 6.11 11.51 -3.69
CA ARG A 31 6.52 11.75 -5.08
C ARG A 31 6.06 10.64 -6.02
N ALA A 32 6.19 9.38 -5.62
CA ALA A 32 5.70 8.25 -6.42
C ALA A 32 4.18 8.34 -6.65
N ASN A 33 3.40 8.66 -5.61
CA ASN A 33 1.96 8.85 -5.72
C ASN A 33 1.59 9.97 -6.70
N ARG A 34 2.33 11.10 -6.69
CA ARG A 34 2.11 12.19 -7.65
C ARG A 34 2.31 11.73 -9.09
N LEU A 35 3.29 10.87 -9.36
CA LEU A 35 3.53 10.34 -10.72
C LEU A 35 2.39 9.42 -11.18
N VAL A 36 1.80 8.64 -10.27
CA VAL A 36 0.62 7.80 -10.56
C VAL A 36 -0.60 8.67 -10.85
N ILE A 37 -0.85 9.70 -10.04
CA ILE A 37 -1.96 10.66 -10.25
C ILE A 37 -1.81 11.39 -11.59
N GLN A 38 -0.58 11.79 -11.95
CA GLN A 38 -0.27 12.42 -13.23
C GLN A 38 -0.36 11.46 -14.44
N GLY A 39 -0.62 10.17 -14.22
CA GLY A 39 -0.72 9.16 -15.28
C GLY A 39 0.62 8.77 -15.92
N LYS A 40 1.75 9.23 -15.37
CA LYS A 40 3.10 8.89 -15.85
C LYS A 40 3.52 7.47 -15.45
N VAL A 41 2.98 6.98 -14.34
CA VAL A 41 3.18 5.61 -13.85
C VAL A 41 1.82 4.95 -13.74
N LYS A 42 1.66 3.76 -14.34
CA LYS A 42 0.42 2.97 -14.23
C LYS A 42 0.62 1.83 -13.22
N PRO A 43 -0.33 1.61 -12.30
CA PRO A 43 -0.27 0.44 -11.44
C PRO A 43 -0.43 -0.84 -12.27
N VAL A 44 0.37 -1.86 -11.96
CA VAL A 44 0.31 -3.17 -12.61
C VAL A 44 -0.28 -4.19 -11.64
N MET A 45 -1.61 -4.31 -11.68
CA MET A 45 -2.35 -5.31 -10.91
C MET A 45 -2.61 -6.54 -11.78
N THR A 46 -2.18 -7.71 -11.32
CA THR A 46 -2.26 -8.96 -12.09
C THR A 46 -3.34 -9.92 -11.59
N ARG A 47 -3.57 -9.95 -10.28
CA ARG A 47 -4.62 -10.76 -9.66
C ARG A 47 -5.28 -10.02 -8.51
N LEU A 48 -6.57 -10.30 -8.34
CA LEU A 48 -7.40 -9.82 -7.24
C LEU A 48 -7.84 -11.03 -6.41
N PHE A 49 -7.80 -10.90 -5.10
CA PHE A 49 -8.25 -11.88 -4.12
C PHE A 49 -9.39 -11.33 -3.27
N THR A 50 -10.27 -12.22 -2.84
CA THR A 50 -11.28 -11.93 -1.81
C THR A 50 -10.69 -12.10 -0.41
N TRP A 51 -11.43 -11.65 0.61
CA TRP A 51 -11.00 -11.73 2.01
C TRP A 51 -10.68 -13.17 2.45
N ASP A 52 -11.45 -14.15 2.00
CA ASP A 52 -11.26 -15.57 2.35
C ASP A 52 -10.01 -16.17 1.70
N GLU A 53 -9.62 -15.65 0.53
CA GLU A 53 -8.49 -16.14 -0.26
C GLU A 53 -7.14 -15.53 0.16
N ILE A 54 -7.10 -14.66 1.18
CA ILE A 54 -5.86 -14.05 1.68
C ILE A 54 -4.80 -15.10 2.03
N PRO A 55 -5.11 -16.21 2.76
CA PRO A 55 -4.12 -17.23 3.07
C PRO A 55 -3.56 -17.90 1.81
N GLU A 56 -4.42 -18.20 0.83
CA GLU A 56 -4.00 -18.77 -0.46
C GLU A 56 -3.10 -17.79 -1.22
N ALA A 57 -3.45 -16.51 -1.25
CA ALA A 57 -2.64 -15.47 -1.90
C ALA A 57 -1.22 -15.42 -1.33
N HIS A 58 -1.07 -15.53 0.00
CA HIS A 58 0.25 -15.58 0.65
C HIS A 58 1.00 -16.88 0.32
N GLN A 59 0.32 -18.03 0.27
CA GLN A 59 0.93 -19.29 -0.12
C GLN A 59 1.43 -19.25 -1.58
N LEU A 60 0.63 -18.73 -2.50
CA LEU A 60 1.03 -18.54 -3.90
C LEU A 60 2.19 -17.56 -4.06
N MET A 61 2.26 -16.53 -3.20
CA MET A 61 3.39 -15.60 -3.16
C MET A 61 4.66 -16.28 -2.65
N TYR A 62 4.55 -17.10 -1.59
CA TYR A 62 5.64 -17.89 -1.04
C TYR A 62 6.22 -18.87 -2.08
N GLU A 63 5.35 -19.49 -2.86
CA GLU A 63 5.72 -20.40 -3.96
C GLU A 63 6.17 -19.67 -5.24
N ASN A 64 6.24 -18.33 -5.22
CA ASN A 64 6.62 -17.48 -6.35
C ASN A 64 5.76 -17.70 -7.61
N LYS A 65 4.47 -17.99 -7.41
CA LYS A 65 3.48 -18.23 -8.49
C LYS A 65 2.68 -16.98 -8.87
N LEU A 66 2.93 -15.85 -8.21
CA LEU A 66 2.29 -14.57 -8.50
C LEU A 66 3.28 -13.64 -9.20
N HIS A 67 2.89 -13.12 -10.35
CA HIS A 67 3.65 -12.14 -11.10
C HIS A 67 3.05 -10.75 -10.87
N GLY A 68 3.85 -9.71 -10.68
CA GLY A 68 3.36 -8.33 -10.50
C GLY A 68 2.67 -8.06 -9.15
N THR A 69 1.86 -7.01 -9.09
CA THR A 69 1.16 -6.63 -7.85
C THR A 69 -0.18 -7.35 -7.75
N VAL A 70 -0.48 -7.89 -6.57
CA VAL A 70 -1.78 -8.47 -6.25
C VAL A 70 -2.50 -7.62 -5.22
N SER A 71 -3.83 -7.63 -5.29
CA SER A 71 -4.69 -6.84 -4.41
C SER A 71 -5.71 -7.73 -3.71
N CYS A 72 -6.12 -7.38 -2.49
CA CYS A 72 -7.17 -8.08 -1.77
C CYS A 72 -8.34 -7.14 -1.42
N LEU A 73 -9.56 -7.65 -1.56
CA LEU A 73 -10.76 -6.99 -1.07
C LEU A 73 -10.86 -7.12 0.45
N VAL A 74 -11.14 -6.01 1.13
CA VAL A 74 -11.35 -5.95 2.59
C VAL A 74 -12.72 -5.34 2.90
N GLY A 75 -12.84 -4.02 2.75
CA GLY A 75 -14.11 -3.30 2.96
C GLY A 75 -14.98 -3.15 1.71
N ALA A 76 -14.47 -3.55 0.54
CA ALA A 76 -15.20 -3.47 -0.72
C ALA A 76 -15.87 -4.82 -1.03
N PRO A 77 -17.21 -4.89 -1.18
CA PRO A 77 -17.92 -6.15 -1.38
C PRO A 77 -17.67 -6.79 -2.76
N ARG A 78 -17.24 -6.00 -3.75
CA ARG A 78 -16.93 -6.46 -5.11
C ARG A 78 -15.87 -5.57 -5.76
N PRO A 79 -15.15 -6.04 -6.80
CA PRO A 79 -14.23 -5.21 -7.55
C PRO A 79 -14.88 -4.03 -8.26
N GLY A 80 -14.04 -3.05 -8.61
CA GLY A 80 -14.40 -1.93 -9.48
C GLY A 80 -15.07 -0.74 -8.80
N LEU A 81 -15.23 -0.77 -7.47
CA LEU A 81 -15.75 0.36 -6.69
C LEU A 81 -14.65 1.42 -6.55
N LYS A 82 -14.98 2.69 -6.85
CA LYS A 82 -13.98 3.77 -6.93
C LYS A 82 -14.13 4.80 -5.83
N ASN A 83 -15.28 4.84 -5.17
CA ASN A 83 -15.55 5.79 -4.11
C ASN A 83 -16.27 5.14 -2.92
N LEU A 84 -16.32 5.90 -1.83
CA LEU A 84 -16.94 5.46 -0.58
C LEU A 84 -18.44 5.24 -0.74
N GLU A 85 -19.14 6.11 -1.46
CA GLU A 85 -20.59 6.06 -1.63
C GLU A 85 -21.04 4.80 -2.39
N GLU A 86 -20.37 4.45 -3.48
CA GLU A 86 -20.57 3.20 -4.22
C GLU A 86 -20.34 1.98 -3.33
N THR A 87 -19.32 2.04 -2.47
CA THR A 87 -19.00 0.96 -1.53
C THR A 87 -20.10 0.81 -0.48
N ARG A 88 -20.57 1.90 0.10
CA ARG A 88 -21.66 1.90 1.09
C ARG A 88 -22.97 1.42 0.48
N ALA A 89 -23.32 1.88 -0.72
CA ALA A 89 -24.50 1.41 -1.43
C ALA A 89 -24.42 -0.09 -1.76
N ALA A 90 -23.25 -0.59 -2.17
CA ALA A 90 -23.05 -2.01 -2.43
C ALA A 90 -23.10 -2.87 -1.16
N ILE A 91 -22.69 -2.33 -0.01
CA ILE A 91 -22.83 -3.00 1.30
C ILE A 91 -24.29 -3.00 1.76
N ALA A 92 -25.02 -1.90 1.58
CA ALA A 92 -26.42 -1.78 1.99
C ALA A 92 -27.38 -2.70 1.20
N ASN A 93 -27.01 -3.07 -0.03
CA ASN A 93 -27.77 -3.96 -0.91
C ASN A 93 -27.30 -5.43 -0.84
N ARG A 94 -26.51 -5.79 0.17
CA ARG A 94 -26.00 -7.15 0.39
C ARG A 94 -26.83 -7.88 1.43
#